data_AF-A0A968LLZ5-F1
#
_entry.id   AF-A0A968LLZ5-F1
#
_cell.length_a   1.000
_cell.length_b   1.000
_cell.length_c   1.000
_cell.angle_alpha   90.00
_cell.angle_beta   90.00
_cell.angle_gamma   90.00
#
_symmetry.space_group_name_H-M   'P 1'
#
loop_
_entity.id
_entity.type
_entity.pdbx_description
1 polymer ?
#
loop_
_entity_poly.entity_id
_entity_poly.type
_entity_poly.pdbx_seq_one_letter_code
_entity_poly.pdbx_strand_id
1 'polypeptide(L)'
;MLQKSFIPLTVTILALLQPVALAQTATYYSDEYQGQPTASGELFNTWDYTAAHPNLPFGTWVEVTNLNNGSSVTVRINVRCNCGIDLSKAAAVSIDLIDMGVAPVSLKILEQ
;
A
#
# COMPACT_ATOMS: atom_id res chain seq x y z
N MET A 1 7.94 47.58 -40.08
CA MET A 1 8.17 46.23 -39.50
C MET A 1 8.43 46.41 -38.01
N LEU A 2 7.52 45.97 -37.14
CA LEU A 2 7.73 45.60 -35.72
C LEU A 2 6.34 45.38 -35.09
N GLN A 3 5.80 44.17 -35.24
CA GLN A 3 4.61 43.74 -34.52
C GLN A 3 5.08 43.23 -33.14
N LYS A 4 4.90 44.05 -32.10
CA LYS A 4 5.15 43.63 -30.72
C LYS A 4 3.95 42.80 -30.25
N SER A 5 4.05 41.48 -30.37
CA SER A 5 3.08 40.57 -29.77
C SER A 5 3.17 40.62 -28.25
N PHE A 6 2.08 41.03 -27.61
CA PHE A 6 1.86 40.83 -26.18
C PHE A 6 1.29 39.42 -25.98
N ILE A 7 1.96 38.60 -25.16
CA ILE A 7 1.46 37.28 -24.74
C ILE A 7 0.75 37.47 -23.38
N PRO A 8 -0.54 37.14 -23.23
CA PRO A 8 -1.18 37.19 -21.93
C PRO A 8 -0.74 35.99 -21.08
N LEU A 9 -0.36 36.28 -19.84
CA LEU A 9 0.01 35.32 -18.79
C LEU A 9 -1.23 34.53 -18.36
N THR A 10 -1.49 33.36 -18.94
CA THR A 10 -2.49 32.43 -18.40
C THR A 10 -1.84 31.66 -17.25
N VAL A 11 -2.21 32.01 -16.02
CA VAL A 11 -1.88 31.24 -14.83
C VAL A 11 -2.72 29.96 -14.85
N THR A 12 -2.15 28.87 -15.35
CA THR A 12 -2.73 27.54 -15.24
C THR A 12 -2.47 27.04 -13.83
N ILE A 13 -3.46 27.16 -12.93
CA ILE A 13 -3.44 26.43 -11.66
C ILE A 13 -3.69 24.95 -11.99
N LEU A 14 -2.60 24.20 -12.17
CA LEU A 14 -2.65 22.75 -12.18
C LEU A 14 -2.82 22.30 -10.72
N ALA A 15 -4.07 22.23 -10.26
CA ALA A 15 -4.38 21.61 -8.98
C ALA A 15 -3.99 20.12 -9.09
N LEU A 16 -2.86 19.78 -8.45
CA LEU A 16 -2.45 18.40 -8.25
C LEU A 16 -3.53 17.70 -7.42
N LEU A 17 -4.44 16.99 -8.08
CA LEU A 17 -5.27 15.97 -7.44
C LEU A 17 -4.30 14.93 -6.88
N GLN A 18 -3.91 15.09 -5.62
CA GLN A 18 -3.32 13.97 -4.91
C GLN A 18 -4.41 12.92 -4.77
N PRO A 19 -4.18 11.65 -5.17
CA PRO A 19 -5.14 10.61 -4.92
C PRO A 19 -5.37 10.56 -3.42
N VAL A 20 -6.61 10.81 -3.00
CA VAL A 20 -7.01 10.65 -1.61
C VAL A 20 -6.75 9.18 -1.29
N ALA A 21 -5.76 8.91 -0.44
CA ALA A 21 -5.50 7.56 0.02
C ALA A 21 -6.73 7.13 0.83
N LEU A 22 -7.59 6.31 0.22
CA LEU A 22 -8.77 5.81 0.90
C LEU A 22 -8.28 4.93 2.06
N ALA A 23 -8.69 5.27 3.28
CA ALA A 23 -8.33 4.48 4.44
C ALA A 23 -8.92 3.07 4.27
N GLN A 24 -8.05 2.06 4.34
CA GLN A 24 -8.42 0.65 4.29
C GLN A 24 -8.24 0.02 5.67
N THR A 25 -8.92 -1.08 5.92
CA THR A 25 -8.69 -1.87 7.13
C THR A 25 -7.52 -2.83 6.90
N ALA A 26 -6.53 -2.81 7.79
CA ALA A 26 -5.43 -3.76 7.82
C ALA A 26 -5.59 -4.80 8.92
N THR A 27 -5.25 -6.04 8.58
CA THR A 27 -5.07 -7.17 9.50
C THR A 27 -3.69 -7.82 9.28
N TYR A 28 -3.40 -8.94 9.93
CA TYR A 28 -2.26 -9.78 9.59
C TYR A 28 -2.61 -11.27 9.65
N TYR A 29 -1.99 -12.09 8.80
CA TYR A 29 -2.22 -13.54 8.78
C TYR A 29 -1.43 -14.29 9.86
N SER A 30 -1.97 -15.46 10.23
CA SER A 30 -1.41 -16.40 11.21
C SER A 30 -0.13 -17.10 10.71
N ASP A 31 0.74 -17.47 11.64
CA ASP A 31 1.98 -18.22 11.36
C ASP A 31 1.73 -19.63 10.80
N GLU A 32 0.49 -20.14 10.91
CA GLU A 32 0.09 -21.47 10.42
C GLU A 32 0.25 -21.65 8.89
N TYR A 33 0.32 -20.56 8.15
CA TYR A 33 0.50 -20.58 6.69
C TYR A 33 1.96 -20.73 6.26
N GLN A 34 2.93 -20.68 7.19
CA GLN A 34 4.36 -20.74 6.87
C GLN A 34 4.69 -21.91 5.94
N GLY A 35 5.37 -21.62 4.83
CA GLY A 35 5.80 -22.63 3.85
C GLY A 35 4.68 -23.18 2.95
N GLN A 36 3.45 -22.67 3.05
CA GLN A 36 2.37 -23.01 2.12
C GLN A 36 2.42 -22.14 0.85
N PRO A 37 2.01 -22.65 -0.31
CA PRO A 37 1.95 -21.85 -1.54
C PRO A 37 0.89 -20.75 -1.44
N THR A 38 1.24 -19.56 -1.90
CA THR A 38 0.33 -18.41 -2.04
C THR A 38 -0.37 -18.41 -3.39
N ALA A 39 -1.35 -17.52 -3.58
CA ALA A 39 -2.04 -17.35 -4.85
C ALA A 39 -1.12 -16.89 -6.01
N SER A 40 0.05 -16.32 -5.70
CA SER A 40 1.10 -16.01 -6.69
C SER A 40 1.94 -17.23 -7.10
N GLY A 41 1.87 -18.33 -6.34
CA GLY A 41 2.73 -19.51 -6.50
C GLY A 41 4.00 -19.48 -5.64
N GLU A 42 4.33 -18.35 -5.00
CA GLU A 42 5.43 -18.26 -4.04
C GLU A 42 5.07 -18.95 -2.72
N LEU A 43 6.05 -19.55 -2.03
CA LEU A 43 5.84 -20.04 -0.67
C LEU A 43 5.69 -18.87 0.29
N PHE A 44 4.69 -18.94 1.15
CA PHE A 44 4.49 -17.94 2.20
C PHE A 44 5.61 -18.01 3.23
N ASN A 45 6.16 -16.84 3.57
CA ASN A 45 7.14 -16.67 4.62
C ASN A 45 6.70 -15.52 5.53
N THR A 46 6.38 -15.85 6.78
CA THR A 46 5.97 -14.92 7.83
C THR A 46 6.96 -13.77 8.04
N TRP A 47 8.24 -14.02 7.75
CA TRP A 47 9.33 -13.06 7.96
C TRP A 47 9.56 -12.11 6.77
N ASP A 48 8.91 -12.36 5.63
CA ASP A 48 9.02 -11.48 4.46
C ASP A 48 8.04 -10.31 4.57
N TYR A 49 8.35 -9.21 3.90
CA TYR A 49 7.48 -8.04 3.83
C TYR A 49 6.48 -8.17 2.66
N THR A 50 5.41 -8.92 2.89
CA THR A 50 4.37 -9.17 1.88
C THR A 50 2.98 -8.82 2.39
N ALA A 51 2.04 -8.69 1.46
CA ALA A 51 0.63 -8.41 1.76
C ALA A 51 -0.34 -9.15 0.82
N ALA A 52 -1.52 -9.47 1.34
CA ALA A 52 -2.68 -9.85 0.55
C ALA A 52 -3.54 -8.63 0.23
N HIS A 53 -4.06 -8.55 -1.00
CA HIS A 53 -4.98 -7.49 -1.40
C HIS A 53 -6.00 -8.03 -2.42
N PRO A 54 -7.25 -7.51 -2.47
CA PRO A 54 -8.27 -8.01 -3.39
C PRO A 54 -7.86 -7.93 -4.86
N ASN A 55 -7.37 -6.75 -5.28
CA ASN A 55 -7.28 -6.42 -6.70
C ASN A 55 -5.91 -5.92 -7.19
N LEU A 56 -4.95 -5.65 -6.30
CA LEU A 56 -3.65 -5.13 -6.75
C LEU A 56 -2.89 -6.23 -7.50
N PRO A 57 -2.22 -5.92 -8.63
CA PRO A 57 -1.41 -6.89 -9.34
C PRO A 57 -0.37 -7.53 -8.40
N PHE A 58 -0.11 -8.83 -8.57
CA PHE A 58 1.00 -9.45 -7.85
C PHE A 58 2.31 -8.80 -8.26
N GLY A 59 3.24 -8.66 -7.31
CA GLY A 59 4.50 -7.94 -7.51
C GLY A 59 4.43 -6.44 -7.19
N THR A 60 3.22 -5.85 -7.11
CA THR A 60 3.06 -4.42 -6.74
C THR A 60 3.69 -4.14 -5.37
N TRP A 61 4.51 -3.11 -5.29
CA TRP A 61 5.06 -2.61 -4.04
C TRP A 61 4.21 -1.46 -3.50
N VAL A 62 3.85 -1.55 -2.23
CA VAL A 62 2.94 -0.63 -1.55
C VAL A 62 3.55 -0.19 -0.23
N GLU A 63 3.58 1.12 0.01
CA GLU A 63 3.78 1.68 1.34
C GLU A 63 2.44 1.68 2.09
N VAL A 64 2.43 1.01 3.23
CA VAL A 64 1.29 0.89 4.15
C VAL A 64 1.59 1.73 5.37
N THR A 65 0.76 2.73 5.64
CA THR A 65 0.91 3.59 6.81
C THR A 65 -0.25 3.38 7.76
N ASN A 66 0.05 3.00 9.00
CA ASN A 66 -0.92 2.92 10.08
C ASN A 66 -1.36 4.32 10.52
N LEU A 67 -2.65 4.62 10.36
CA LEU A 67 -3.20 5.95 10.62
C LEU A 67 -3.34 6.25 12.12
N ASN A 68 -3.21 5.25 13.00
CA ASN A 68 -3.28 5.44 14.45
C ASN A 68 -1.99 6.01 15.03
N ASN A 69 -0.83 5.63 14.49
CA ASN A 69 0.50 6.01 15.03
C ASN A 69 1.43 6.67 13.99
N GLY A 70 1.09 6.63 12.70
CA GLY A 70 1.91 7.17 11.60
C GLY A 70 3.06 6.27 11.15
N SER A 71 3.24 5.10 11.75
CA SER A 71 4.27 4.13 11.35
C SER A 71 3.96 3.54 9.98
N SER A 72 4.99 3.31 9.16
CA SER A 72 4.82 2.76 7.81
C SER A 72 5.77 1.61 7.49
N VAL A 73 5.35 0.77 6.54
CA VAL A 73 6.14 -0.35 6.02
C VAL A 73 5.88 -0.53 4.53
N THR A 74 6.92 -0.90 3.77
CA THR A 74 6.80 -1.25 2.35
C THR A 74 6.65 -2.75 2.21
N VAL A 75 5.62 -3.19 1.47
CA VAL A 75 5.30 -4.61 1.26
C VAL A 75 5.05 -4.91 -0.21
N ARG A 76 5.26 -6.17 -0.61
CA ARG A 76 4.94 -6.68 -1.95
C ARG A 76 3.64 -7.47 -1.93
N ILE A 77 2.77 -7.24 -2.92
CA ILE A 77 1.52 -8.01 -3.05
C ILE A 77 1.80 -9.38 -3.67
N ASN A 78 1.46 -10.47 -2.97
CA ASN A 78 1.63 -11.85 -3.47
C ASN A 78 0.47 -12.80 -3.13
N VAL A 79 -0.53 -12.31 -2.40
CA VAL A 79 -1.69 -13.08 -1.97
C VAL A 79 -2.99 -12.34 -2.34
N ARG A 80 -4.07 -13.09 -2.59
CA ARG A 80 -5.43 -12.55 -2.75
C ARG A 80 -6.19 -12.72 -1.44
N CYS A 81 -6.99 -11.72 -1.09
CA CYS A 81 -7.92 -11.80 0.03
C CYS A 81 -9.26 -11.15 -0.35
N ASN A 82 -10.29 -11.39 0.46
CA ASN A 82 -11.54 -10.63 0.44
C ASN A 82 -11.57 -9.66 1.64
N CYS A 83 -10.56 -8.79 1.73
CA CYS A 83 -10.25 -7.92 2.86
C CYS A 83 -9.78 -6.54 2.36
N GLY A 84 -9.43 -5.59 3.24
CA GLY A 84 -8.77 -4.35 2.81
C GLY A 84 -7.32 -4.62 2.41
N ILE A 85 -6.48 -4.88 3.41
CA ILE A 85 -5.13 -5.43 3.23
C ILE A 85 -4.82 -6.37 4.39
N ASP A 86 -4.12 -7.46 4.12
CA ASP A 86 -3.68 -8.40 5.16
C ASP A 86 -2.15 -8.51 5.10
N LEU A 87 -1.47 -8.17 6.18
CA LEU A 87 0.00 -8.06 6.22
C LEU A 87 0.63 -9.37 6.70
N SER A 88 1.88 -9.60 6.29
CA SER A 88 2.72 -10.55 7.01
C SER A 88 2.94 -10.10 8.44
N LYS A 89 3.21 -11.07 9.32
CA LYS A 89 3.50 -10.77 10.72
C LYS A 89 4.70 -9.82 10.87
N ALA A 90 5.75 -10.00 10.06
CA ALA A 90 6.89 -9.08 10.06
C ALA A 90 6.50 -7.64 9.68
N ALA A 91 5.65 -7.48 8.66
CA ALA A 91 5.13 -6.17 8.28
C ALA A 91 4.22 -5.57 9.36
N ALA A 92 3.36 -6.39 9.96
CA ALA A 92 2.45 -5.98 11.03
C ALA A 92 3.21 -5.52 12.29
N VAL A 93 4.28 -6.23 12.68
CA VAL A 93 5.18 -5.80 13.78
C VAL A 93 5.77 -4.42 13.48
N SER A 94 6.17 -4.16 12.24
CA SER A 94 6.87 -2.92 11.86
C SER A 94 5.99 -1.67 11.94
N ILE A 95 4.67 -1.81 11.99
CA ILE A 95 3.71 -0.71 12.11
C ILE A 95 2.88 -0.76 13.40
N ASP A 96 3.32 -1.56 14.38
CA ASP A 96 2.66 -1.82 15.67
C ASP A 96 1.23 -2.40 15.57
N LEU A 97 0.93 -3.16 14.50
CA LEU A 97 -0.39 -3.75 14.27
C LEU A 97 -0.68 -4.97 15.16
N ILE A 98 0.35 -5.67 15.64
CA ILE A 98 0.19 -6.93 16.38
C ILE A 98 -0.72 -6.79 17.60
N ASP A 99 -0.47 -5.78 18.43
CA ASP A 99 -1.22 -5.58 19.68
C ASP A 99 -2.63 -5.06 19.43
N MET A 100 -2.87 -4.36 18.32
CA MET A 100 -4.18 -3.85 17.95
C MET A 100 -5.05 -4.91 17.24
N GLY A 101 -4.43 -5.87 16.55
CA GLY A 101 -5.09 -6.84 15.69
C GLY A 101 -5.58 -6.25 14.35
N VAL A 102 -6.19 -5.07 14.41
CA VAL A 102 -6.78 -4.36 13.26
C VAL A 102 -6.48 -2.87 13.36
N ALA A 103 -6.16 -2.22 12.23
CA ALA A 103 -6.00 -0.76 12.20
C ALA A 103 -6.44 -0.15 10.85
N PRO A 104 -6.89 1.12 10.84
CA PRO A 104 -7.03 1.87 9.60
C PRO A 104 -5.67 2.23 9.02
N VAL A 105 -5.47 2.00 7.73
CA VAL A 105 -4.22 2.28 7.01
C VAL A 105 -4.45 3.08 5.74
N SER A 106 -3.48 3.89 5.34
CA SER A 106 -3.40 4.42 3.98
C SER A 106 -2.45 3.58 3.12
N LEU A 107 -2.81 3.35 1.85
CA LEU A 107 -1.95 2.66 0.89
C LEU A 107 -1.40 3.64 -0.14
N LYS A 108 -0.11 3.55 -0.43
CA LYS A 108 0.54 4.28 -1.52
C LYS A 108 1.31 3.30 -2.41
N ILE A 109 0.90 3.20 -3.67
CA ILE A 109 1.59 2.38 -4.67
C ILE A 109 2.92 3.07 -5.00
N LEU A 110 4.02 2.31 -4.93
CA LEU A 110 5.36 2.79 -5.23
C LEU A 110 5.78 2.39 -6.65
N GLU A 111 5.64 1.11 -6.97
CA GLU A 111 5.98 0.53 -8.28
C GLU A 111 5.16 -0.75 -8.54
N GLN A 112 5.06 -1.12 -9.82
CA GLN A 112 4.30 -2.27 -10.34
C GLN A 112 5.20 -3.17 -11.18
#